data_AF-A0AA38Y4C1-F1
#
_entry.id   AF-A0AA38Y4C1-F1
#
_cell.length_a   1.000
_cell.length_b   1.000
_cell.length_c   1.000
_cell.angle_alpha   90.00
_cell.angle_beta   90.00
_cell.angle_gamma   90.00
#
_symmetry.space_group_name_H-M   'P 1'
#
loop_
_entity.id
_entity.type
_entity.pdbx_description
1 polymer ?
#
loop_
_entity_poly.entity_id
_entity_poly.type
_entity_poly.pdbx_seq_one_letter_code
_entity_poly.pdbx_strand_id
1 'polypeptide(L)'
;MPPHIVSTLNRPGSRQFGPYSELSVVPIPSVDPTVYLLQTAGQVGGPPPAAAAAAEGGPFPTSFREQAVNAFANVAAVLALKGATPRDVTKITIFVPNLDTAKRDLLPGVITDFLLRGGSRTGHDEQTVHQPPSSLIGVAALASPEFLIEVEASAVVAAPGSRQG
;
A
#
# COMPACT_ATOMS: atom_id res chain seq x y z
N MET A 1 29.45 -17.00 5.31
CA MET A 1 28.35 -16.11 5.75
C MET A 1 27.04 -16.66 5.20
N PRO A 2 25.94 -16.68 5.97
CA PRO A 2 24.64 -17.10 5.45
C PRO A 2 24.17 -16.15 4.34
N PRO A 3 23.42 -16.63 3.34
CA PRO A 3 22.93 -15.79 2.25
C PRO A 3 21.91 -14.76 2.76
N HIS A 4 21.90 -13.57 2.17
CA HIS A 4 20.84 -12.59 2.39
C HIS A 4 19.57 -13.05 1.67
N ILE A 5 18.47 -13.22 2.42
CA ILE A 5 17.20 -13.70 1.87
C ILE A 5 16.21 -12.57 1.57
N VAL A 6 16.46 -11.38 2.12
CA VAL A 6 15.60 -10.19 1.90
C VAL A 6 16.06 -9.49 0.63
N SER A 7 15.10 -9.13 -0.21
CA SER A 7 15.32 -8.27 -1.38
C SER A 7 14.35 -7.09 -1.35
N THR A 8 14.65 -6.06 -2.14
CA THR A 8 13.83 -4.84 -2.20
C THR A 8 13.48 -4.46 -3.62
N LEU A 9 12.30 -3.89 -3.83
CA LEU A 9 11.82 -3.43 -5.14
C LEU A 9 11.34 -1.98 -5.07
N ASN A 10 11.44 -1.29 -6.20
CA ASN A 10 10.90 0.06 -6.41
C ASN A 10 10.06 0.04 -7.69
N ARG A 11 8.95 0.79 -7.72
CA ARG A 11 8.16 0.95 -8.95
C ARG A 11 8.99 1.69 -10.00
N PRO A 12 8.96 1.27 -11.28
CA PRO A 12 9.61 2.01 -12.36
C PRO A 12 9.12 3.46 -12.45
N GLY A 13 10.04 4.42 -12.57
CA GLY A 13 9.70 5.85 -12.68
C GLY A 13 9.18 6.49 -11.38
N SER A 14 9.17 5.76 -10.25
CA SER A 14 8.88 6.37 -8.95
C SER A 14 10.00 7.32 -8.54
N ARG A 15 9.62 8.43 -7.91
CA ARG A 15 10.58 9.37 -7.34
C ARG A 15 11.09 8.78 -6.02
N GLN A 16 12.40 8.54 -5.95
CA GLN A 16 13.01 8.04 -4.72
C GLN A 16 13.23 9.18 -3.73
N PHE A 17 12.65 9.05 -2.53
CA PHE A 17 12.79 10.04 -1.45
C PHE A 17 13.75 9.52 -0.38
N GLY A 18 15.06 9.54 -0.63
CA GLY A 18 16.06 9.14 0.37
C GLY A 18 16.43 7.64 0.36
N PRO A 19 17.13 7.15 1.41
CA PRO A 19 17.85 5.87 1.37
C PRO A 19 16.95 4.67 1.74
N TYR A 20 15.78 4.55 1.13
CA TYR A 20 14.88 3.41 1.30
C TYR A 20 14.34 2.89 -0.03
N SER A 21 13.74 1.70 0.02
CA SER A 21 13.01 1.09 -1.09
C SER A 21 11.51 1.04 -0.80
N GLU A 22 10.69 1.06 -1.85
CA GLU A 22 9.23 1.05 -1.70
C GLU A 22 8.68 -0.26 -1.18
N LEU A 23 9.35 -1.39 -1.45
CA LEU A 23 8.93 -2.73 -1.04
C LEU A 23 10.10 -3.54 -0.52
N SER A 24 9.91 -4.17 0.63
CA SER A 24 10.71 -5.31 1.11
C SER A 24 10.01 -6.63 0.78
N VAL A 25 10.77 -7.62 0.34
CA VAL A 25 10.30 -8.95 -0.08
C VAL A 25 11.08 -10.02 0.65
N VAL A 26 10.37 -10.87 1.42
CA VAL A 26 10.94 -12.00 2.14
C VAL A 26 10.30 -13.30 1.67
N PRO A 27 11.05 -14.21 1.02
CA PRO A 27 10.57 -15.53 0.61
C PRO A 27 10.43 -16.48 1.81
N ILE A 28 9.34 -17.25 1.85
CA ILE A 28 9.09 -18.24 2.91
C ILE A 28 8.61 -19.56 2.27
N PRO A 29 9.35 -20.67 2.44
CA PRO A 29 10.76 -20.73 2.85
C PRO A 29 11.69 -20.00 1.87
N SER A 30 12.98 -19.83 2.23
CA SER A 30 13.93 -19.06 1.41
C SER A 30 14.34 -19.76 0.10
N VAL A 31 14.18 -21.08 0.02
CA VAL A 31 14.38 -21.90 -1.18
C VAL A 31 13.04 -22.52 -1.53
N ASP A 32 12.64 -22.43 -2.80
CA ASP A 32 11.32 -22.85 -3.28
C ASP A 32 10.17 -22.24 -2.44
N PRO A 33 10.06 -20.89 -2.40
CA PRO A 33 9.06 -20.23 -1.56
C PRO A 33 7.65 -20.64 -1.94
N THR A 34 6.80 -20.79 -0.93
CA THR A 34 5.36 -20.98 -1.11
C THR A 34 4.61 -19.67 -0.94
N VAL A 35 5.17 -18.73 -0.17
CA VAL A 35 4.65 -17.38 0.00
C VAL A 35 5.77 -16.35 0.04
N TYR A 36 5.41 -15.09 -0.17
CA TYR A 36 6.25 -13.92 0.09
C TYR A 36 5.58 -13.05 1.17
N LEU A 37 6.34 -12.69 2.20
CA LEU A 37 6.00 -11.58 3.09
C LEU A 37 6.46 -10.28 2.42
N LEU A 38 5.54 -9.33 2.35
CA LEU A 38 5.70 -8.03 1.69
C LEU A 38 5.50 -6.92 2.70
N GLN A 39 6.38 -5.92 2.70
CA GLN A 39 6.26 -4.73 3.55
C GLN A 39 6.51 -3.48 2.71
N THR A 40 5.54 -2.58 2.63
CA THR A 40 5.71 -1.33 1.90
C THR A 40 6.40 -0.29 2.79
N ALA A 41 7.18 0.61 2.17
CA ALA A 41 7.45 1.91 2.78
C ALA A 41 6.15 2.72 2.88
N GLY A 42 6.17 3.81 3.66
CA GLY A 42 5.08 4.77 3.72
C GLY A 42 4.79 5.38 2.35
N GLN A 43 3.56 5.20 1.88
CA GLN A 43 3.06 5.74 0.62
C GLN A 43 2.28 7.02 0.89
N VAL A 44 2.69 8.10 0.24
CA VAL A 44 2.07 9.43 0.36
C VAL A 44 1.13 9.70 -0.82
N GLY A 45 0.33 10.77 -0.69
CA GLY A 45 -0.76 11.10 -1.62
C GLY A 45 -0.39 11.70 -2.97
N GLY A 46 0.85 11.51 -3.43
CA GLY A 46 1.26 11.92 -4.77
C GLY A 46 0.57 11.07 -5.84
N PRO A 47 0.23 11.64 -7.02
CA PRO A 47 -0.41 10.88 -8.07
C PRO A 47 0.46 9.67 -8.45
N PRO A 48 -0.14 8.52 -8.83
CA PRO A 48 0.61 7.38 -9.33
C PRO A 48 1.54 7.80 -10.50
N PRO A 49 2.70 7.16 -10.72
CA PRO A 49 3.68 7.60 -11.71
C PRO A 49 3.12 7.89 -13.11
N ALA A 50 2.16 7.06 -13.58
CA ALA A 50 1.50 7.27 -14.87
C ALA A 50 0.65 8.55 -14.94
N ALA A 51 0.06 8.98 -13.82
CA ALA A 51 -0.71 10.22 -13.72
C ALA A 51 0.20 11.43 -13.39
N ALA A 52 1.29 11.21 -12.66
CA ALA A 52 2.26 12.26 -12.29
C ALA A 52 2.94 12.90 -13.51
N ALA A 53 3.21 12.11 -14.55
CA ALA A 53 3.81 12.62 -15.79
C ALA A 53 2.89 13.57 -16.59
N ALA A 54 1.59 13.57 -16.29
CA ALA A 54 0.57 14.35 -17.01
C ALA A 54 0.01 15.53 -16.20
N ALA A 55 0.42 15.72 -14.94
CA ALA A 55 -0.15 16.73 -14.06
C ALA A 55 0.52 18.11 -14.24
N GLU A 56 -0.28 19.15 -14.52
CA GLU A 56 0.14 20.55 -14.39
C GLU A 56 -0.09 21.02 -12.94
N GLY A 57 0.97 21.37 -12.20
CA GLY A 57 0.89 21.82 -10.80
C GLY A 57 2.02 21.29 -9.91
N GLY A 58 1.90 21.52 -8.59
CA GLY A 58 2.77 20.89 -7.59
C GLY A 58 2.59 19.37 -7.55
N PRO A 59 3.58 18.60 -7.04
CA PRO A 59 3.56 17.14 -7.13
C PRO A 59 2.48 16.45 -6.27
N PHE A 60 1.75 17.19 -5.44
CA PHE A 60 0.74 16.66 -4.53
C PHE A 60 -0.59 17.45 -4.61
N PRO A 61 -1.74 16.76 -4.64
CA PRO A 61 -3.05 17.42 -4.50
C PRO A 61 -3.18 18.14 -3.16
N THR A 62 -3.90 19.26 -3.11
CA THR A 62 -4.20 19.97 -1.86
C THR A 62 -5.38 19.37 -1.09
N SER A 63 -6.17 18.51 -1.74
CA SER A 63 -7.31 17.81 -1.15
C SER A 63 -6.86 16.57 -0.35
N PHE A 64 -7.26 16.49 0.91
CA PHE A 64 -7.03 15.29 1.74
C PHE A 64 -7.63 14.03 1.11
N ARG A 65 -8.82 14.13 0.51
CA ARG A 65 -9.49 12.99 -0.16
C ARG A 65 -8.64 12.46 -1.31
N GLU A 66 -8.14 13.35 -2.16
CA GLU A 66 -7.34 12.97 -3.32
C GLU A 66 -6.01 12.36 -2.88
N GLN A 67 -5.35 12.95 -1.88
CA GLN A 67 -4.15 12.36 -1.31
C GLN A 67 -4.41 10.99 -0.69
N ALA A 68 -5.52 10.78 0.01
CA ALA A 68 -5.88 9.48 0.58
C ALA A 68 -6.08 8.43 -0.52
N VAL A 69 -6.85 8.76 -1.57
CA VAL A 69 -7.05 7.87 -2.73
C VAL A 69 -5.71 7.52 -3.38
N ASN A 70 -4.85 8.50 -3.59
CA ASN A 70 -3.52 8.30 -4.18
C ASN A 70 -2.61 7.45 -3.30
N ALA A 71 -2.58 7.68 -1.98
CA ALA A 71 -1.76 6.91 -1.06
C ALA A 71 -2.13 5.42 -1.09
N PHE A 72 -3.43 5.10 -1.05
CA PHE A 72 -3.90 3.71 -1.18
C PHE A 72 -3.65 3.12 -2.58
N ALA A 73 -3.78 3.91 -3.65
CA ALA A 73 -3.43 3.47 -5.00
C ALA A 73 -1.93 3.18 -5.12
N ASN A 74 -1.09 3.98 -4.45
CA ASN A 74 0.35 3.77 -4.39
C ASN A 74 0.70 2.49 -3.63
N VAL A 75 0.05 2.21 -2.49
CA VAL A 75 0.18 0.93 -1.78
C VAL A 75 -0.15 -0.24 -2.71
N ALA A 76 -1.29 -0.20 -3.41
CA ALA A 76 -1.68 -1.24 -4.36
C ALA A 76 -0.62 -1.45 -5.45
N ALA A 77 -0.12 -0.35 -6.04
CA ALA A 77 0.89 -0.40 -7.10
C ALA A 77 2.22 -1.00 -6.63
N VAL A 78 2.63 -0.71 -5.39
CA VAL A 78 3.85 -1.28 -4.79
C VAL A 78 3.67 -2.77 -4.54
N LEU A 79 2.56 -3.19 -3.94
CA LEU A 79 2.25 -4.60 -3.69
C LEU A 79 2.17 -5.43 -4.99
N ALA A 80 1.65 -4.83 -6.06
CA ALA A 80 1.55 -5.46 -7.37
C ALA A 80 2.91 -5.84 -7.98
N LEU A 81 4.04 -5.28 -7.50
CA LEU A 81 5.39 -5.69 -7.92
C LEU A 81 5.68 -7.18 -7.61
N LYS A 82 4.94 -7.79 -6.67
CA LYS A 82 4.99 -9.22 -6.36
C LYS A 82 3.66 -9.95 -6.60
N GLY A 83 2.79 -9.36 -7.44
CA GLY A 83 1.50 -9.95 -7.79
C GLY A 83 0.45 -9.90 -6.68
N ALA A 84 0.74 -9.20 -5.58
CA ALA A 84 -0.21 -9.04 -4.48
C ALA A 84 -1.29 -8.00 -4.82
N THR A 85 -2.47 -8.24 -4.26
CA THR A 85 -3.66 -7.40 -4.35
C THR A 85 -4.04 -6.88 -2.97
N PRO A 86 -5.01 -5.94 -2.85
CA PRO A 86 -5.53 -5.53 -1.55
C PRO A 86 -6.06 -6.70 -0.69
N ARG A 87 -6.44 -7.84 -1.28
CA ARG A 87 -6.89 -9.03 -0.55
C ARG A 87 -5.76 -9.71 0.25
N ASP A 88 -4.51 -9.52 -0.18
CA ASP A 88 -3.32 -10.13 0.42
C ASP A 88 -2.80 -9.31 1.62
N VAL A 89 -3.36 -8.13 1.87
CA VAL A 89 -2.94 -7.23 2.95
C VAL A 89 -3.26 -7.84 4.31
N THR A 90 -2.29 -7.85 5.22
CA THR A 90 -2.44 -8.39 6.59
C THR A 90 -2.51 -7.29 7.65
N LYS A 91 -2.00 -6.08 7.37
CA LYS A 91 -2.04 -4.92 8.26
C LYS A 91 -1.94 -3.63 7.47
N ILE A 92 -2.66 -2.60 7.90
CA ILE A 92 -2.54 -1.23 7.41
C ILE A 92 -2.23 -0.30 8.58
N THR A 93 -1.31 0.64 8.42
CA THR A 93 -1.12 1.76 9.35
C THR A 93 -1.24 3.07 8.58
N ILE A 94 -2.03 4.00 9.12
CA ILE A 94 -2.38 5.27 8.49
C ILE A 94 -1.96 6.40 9.41
N PHE A 95 -1.14 7.31 8.90
CA PHE A 95 -0.67 8.49 9.61
C PHE A 95 -1.29 9.74 9.00
N VAL A 96 -1.94 10.56 9.83
CA VAL A 96 -2.60 11.80 9.39
C VAL A 96 -2.19 12.96 10.29
N PRO A 97 -1.50 13.99 9.77
CA PRO A 97 -1.30 15.24 10.51
C PRO A 97 -2.62 16.01 10.60
N ASN A 98 -2.81 16.78 11.68
CA ASN A 98 -4.02 17.57 11.91
C ASN A 98 -5.31 16.73 11.76
N LEU A 99 -5.31 15.52 12.31
CA LEU A 99 -6.44 14.60 12.26
C LEU A 99 -7.65 15.21 12.97
N ASP A 100 -8.76 15.33 12.25
CA ASP A 100 -10.05 15.81 12.75
C ASP A 100 -11.17 14.83 12.39
N THR A 101 -12.38 15.10 12.87
CA THR A 101 -13.57 14.28 12.61
C THR A 101 -13.89 14.16 11.12
N ALA A 102 -13.72 15.22 10.33
CA ALA A 102 -14.04 15.20 8.90
C ALA A 102 -13.11 14.25 8.13
N LYS A 103 -11.81 14.26 8.43
CA LYS A 103 -10.83 13.33 7.86
C LYS A 103 -11.10 11.89 8.32
N ARG A 104 -11.38 11.71 9.61
CA ARG A 104 -11.69 10.39 10.19
C ARG A 104 -12.93 9.76 9.56
N ASP A 105 -13.98 10.54 9.32
CA ASP A 105 -15.25 10.04 8.78
C ASP A 105 -15.16 9.81 7.25
N LEU A 106 -14.20 10.47 6.56
CA LEU A 106 -13.93 10.27 5.14
C LEU A 106 -13.17 8.97 4.84
N LEU A 107 -12.20 8.61 5.68
CA LEU A 107 -11.29 7.48 5.45
C LEU A 107 -11.97 6.12 5.24
N PRO A 108 -13.04 5.74 5.97
CA PRO A 108 -13.72 4.46 5.76
C PRO A 108 -14.15 4.21 4.32
N GLY A 109 -14.62 5.25 3.61
CA GLY A 109 -15.00 5.13 2.20
C GLY A 109 -13.79 4.83 1.30
N VAL A 110 -12.70 5.57 1.47
CA VAL A 110 -11.47 5.37 0.69
C VAL A 110 -10.86 3.98 0.95
N ILE A 111 -10.85 3.54 2.20
CA ILE A 111 -10.34 2.22 2.60
C ILE A 111 -11.21 1.12 2.00
N THR A 112 -12.54 1.27 2.04
CA THR A 112 -13.47 0.31 1.44
C THR A 112 -13.24 0.20 -0.06
N ASP A 113 -13.13 1.33 -0.78
CA ASP A 113 -12.85 1.35 -2.21
C ASP A 113 -11.51 0.68 -2.56
N PHE A 114 -10.49 0.82 -1.71
CA PHE A 114 -9.21 0.13 -1.86
C PHE A 114 -9.36 -1.39 -1.66
N LEU A 115 -10.03 -1.83 -0.59
CA LEU A 115 -10.18 -3.24 -0.25
C LEU A 115 -11.03 -4.02 -1.27
N LEU A 116 -11.93 -3.33 -1.98
CA LEU A 116 -12.75 -3.92 -3.05
C LEU A 116 -11.96 -4.20 -4.35
N ARG A 117 -10.81 -3.55 -4.58
CA ARG A 117 -10.05 -3.65 -5.84
C ARG A 117 -9.31 -4.99 -6.07
N GLY A 118 -9.35 -5.91 -5.11
CA GLY A 118 -8.71 -7.24 -5.19
C GLY A 118 -9.68 -8.43 -5.24
N GLY A 119 -10.99 -8.20 -5.31
CA GLY A 119 -11.99 -9.27 -5.25
C GLY A 119 -12.30 -9.90 -6.62
N SER A 120 -11.88 -11.16 -6.82
CA SER A 120 -12.51 -12.04 -7.80
C SER A 120 -13.82 -12.58 -7.25
N ARG A 121 -14.90 -12.50 -8.03
CA ARG A 121 -16.21 -13.13 -7.77
C ARG A 121 -16.15 -14.62 -8.10
N THR A 122 -15.51 -15.42 -7.25
CA THR A 122 -15.51 -16.87 -7.44
C THR A 122 -16.01 -17.57 -6.19
N GLY A 123 -17.21 -18.13 -6.28
CA GLY A 123 -17.73 -19.10 -5.30
C GLY A 123 -18.89 -18.60 -4.45
N HIS A 124 -19.72 -19.55 -4.05
CA HIS A 124 -21.03 -19.44 -3.40
C HIS A 124 -21.04 -18.94 -1.95
N ASP A 125 -19.98 -18.30 -1.48
CA ASP A 125 -19.89 -17.86 -0.08
C ASP A 125 -20.21 -16.37 0.03
N GLU A 126 -21.11 -16.03 0.95
CA GLU A 126 -21.50 -14.65 1.21
C GLU A 126 -20.27 -13.78 1.47
N GLN A 127 -20.20 -12.70 0.69
CA GLN A 127 -18.99 -11.96 0.37
C GLN A 127 -18.46 -11.17 1.57
N THR A 128 -17.56 -11.77 2.36
CA THR A 128 -16.83 -11.03 3.40
C THR A 128 -15.76 -10.14 2.74
N VAL A 129 -16.06 -8.83 2.67
CA VAL A 129 -15.07 -7.81 2.28
C VAL A 129 -13.83 -8.01 3.16
N HIS A 130 -12.66 -8.10 2.52
CA HIS A 130 -11.40 -8.23 3.25
C HIS A 130 -11.24 -7.05 4.21
N GLN A 131 -11.00 -7.30 5.49
CA GLN A 131 -10.88 -6.26 6.51
C GLN A 131 -9.64 -6.54 7.36
N PRO A 132 -8.43 -6.18 6.89
CA PRO A 132 -7.22 -6.39 7.66
C PRO A 132 -7.24 -5.50 8.91
N PRO A 133 -6.57 -5.93 9.99
CA PRO A 133 -6.24 -5.04 11.10
C PRO A 133 -5.72 -3.69 10.60
N SER A 134 -6.18 -2.61 11.22
CA SER A 134 -5.86 -1.25 10.80
C SER A 134 -5.62 -0.35 12.01
N SER A 135 -4.73 0.62 11.85
CA SER A 135 -4.47 1.66 12.85
C SER A 135 -4.49 3.01 12.15
N LEU A 136 -5.30 3.95 12.67
CA LEU A 136 -5.30 5.35 12.27
C LEU A 136 -4.69 6.17 13.40
N ILE A 137 -3.60 6.88 13.10
CA ILE A 137 -2.80 7.60 14.08
C ILE A 137 -2.73 9.07 13.66
N GLY A 138 -3.20 9.95 14.54
CA GLY A 138 -2.93 11.38 14.42
C GLY A 138 -1.47 11.65 14.76
N VAL A 139 -0.71 12.24 13.83
CA VAL A 139 0.72 12.54 14.01
C VAL A 139 0.98 14.04 14.05
N ALA A 140 2.10 14.45 14.63
CA ALA A 140 2.48 15.86 14.69
C ALA A 140 2.82 16.45 13.30
N ALA A 141 3.51 15.67 12.46
CA ALA A 141 3.88 16.04 11.10
C ALA A 141 4.22 14.79 10.26
N LEU A 142 4.28 14.97 8.94
CA LEU A 142 4.86 14.01 7.99
C LEU A 142 6.16 14.58 7.41
N ALA A 143 6.84 13.83 6.55
CA ALA A 143 8.15 14.21 6.00
C ALA A 143 8.17 15.51 5.17
N SER A 144 7.00 15.96 4.67
CA SER A 144 6.80 17.25 4.02
C SER A 144 5.49 17.89 4.51
N PRO A 145 5.42 19.23 4.67
CA PRO A 145 4.16 19.91 4.97
C PRO A 145 3.09 19.75 3.88
N GLU A 146 3.47 19.37 2.66
CA GLU A 146 2.53 19.06 1.57
C GLU A 146 1.82 17.71 1.78
N PHE A 147 2.36 16.82 2.62
CA PHE A 147 1.77 15.50 2.83
C PHE A 147 0.66 15.59 3.87
N LEU A 148 -0.53 15.16 3.46
CA LEU A 148 -1.73 15.17 4.31
C LEU A 148 -2.08 13.77 4.84
N ILE A 149 -1.41 12.74 4.33
CA ILE A 149 -1.58 11.34 4.73
C ILE A 149 -0.38 10.51 4.26
N GLU A 150 -0.01 9.53 5.08
CA GLU A 150 0.96 8.49 4.74
C GLU A 150 0.40 7.11 5.15
N VAL A 151 0.53 6.11 4.28
CA VAL A 151 -0.02 4.77 4.48
C VAL A 151 1.06 3.71 4.27
N GLU A 152 1.27 2.84 5.24
CA GLU A 152 2.07 1.62 5.10
C GLU A 152 1.19 0.38 5.17
N ALA A 153 1.63 -0.69 4.50
CA ALA A 153 0.95 -1.97 4.53
C ALA A 153 1.92 -3.14 4.61
N SER A 154 1.49 -4.19 5.32
CA SER A 154 2.08 -5.53 5.21
C SER A 154 1.13 -6.44 4.46
N ALA A 155 1.66 -7.36 3.66
CA ALA A 155 0.88 -8.33 2.91
C ALA A 155 1.61 -9.68 2.83
N VAL A 156 0.85 -10.75 2.56
CA VAL A 156 1.39 -12.07 2.26
C VAL A 156 0.75 -12.58 0.99
N VAL A 157 1.56 -12.93 -0.01
CA VAL A 157 1.08 -13.42 -1.30
C VAL A 157 1.68 -14.78 -1.61
N ALA A 158 0.89 -15.64 -2.25
CA ALA A 158 1.34 -16.92 -2.77
C ALA A 158 2.49 -16.75 -3.77
N ALA A 159 3.47 -17.65 -3.73
CA ALA A 159 4.53 -17.68 -4.73
C ALA A 159 4.01 -18.27 -6.05
N PRO A 160 4.52 -17.84 -7.21
CA PRO A 160 4.14 -18.44 -8.49
C PRO A 160 4.30 -19.97 -8.47
N GLY A 161 3.25 -20.70 -8.84
CA GLY A 161 3.28 -22.17 -8.90
C GLY A 161 2.99 -22.90 -7.57
N SER A 162 2.78 -22.20 -6.45
CA SER A 162 2.21 -22.83 -5.27
C SER A 162 0.75 -23.20 -5.56
N ARG A 163 0.40 -24.50 -5.48
CA ARG A 163 -1.00 -24.92 -5.60
C ARG A 163 -1.82 -24.23 -4.51
N GLN A 164 -2.92 -23.58 -4.88
CA GLN A 164 -3.94 -23.21 -3.91
C GLN A 164 -4.51 -24.52 -3.36
N GLY A 165 -4.30 -24.75 -2.05
CA GLY A 165 -4.85 -25.90 -1.33
C GLY A 165 -6.33 -25.74 -1.06
#